data_AF-A0A1V3WGI2-F1
#
_entry.id   AF-A0A1V3WGI2-F1
#
_cell.length_a   1.000
_cell.length_b   1.000
_cell.length_c   1.000
_cell.angle_alpha   90.00
_cell.angle_beta   90.00
_cell.angle_gamma   90.00
#
_symmetry.space_group_name_H-M   'P 1'
#
loop_
_entity.id
_entity.type
_entity.pdbx_description
1 polymer ?
#
loop_
_entity_poly.entity_id
_entity_poly.type
_entity_poly.pdbx_seq_one_letter_code
_entity_poly.pdbx_strand_id
1 'polypeptide(L)'
;MTIPLAHQVADKLCAMYETHGTARLPSSRFRDLVDVMIIISRRGGAELAADSVTSAVVTEQARRGITIPPDLPPPGTQWAIGYNRMALRQLPRTLNRLEPSLNMLRAFAGPILTGTASGTWHPQYHRWQTAD
;
A
#
# COMPACT_ATOMS: atom_id res chain seq x y z
N MET A 1 18.37 -11.51 -8.02
CA MET A 1 17.69 -11.88 -6.76
C MET A 1 16.39 -11.11 -6.70
N THR A 2 15.24 -11.77 -6.68
CA THR A 2 13.91 -11.13 -6.61
C THR A 2 13.58 -10.78 -5.16
N ILE A 3 13.15 -9.55 -4.89
CA ILE A 3 12.71 -9.11 -3.56
C ILE A 3 11.36 -9.76 -3.24
N PRO A 4 11.09 -10.29 -2.03
CA PRO A 4 9.79 -10.85 -1.68
C PRO A 4 8.66 -9.81 -1.78
N LEU A 5 7.45 -10.23 -2.12
CA LEU A 5 6.31 -9.31 -2.32
C LEU A 5 6.00 -8.47 -1.09
N ALA A 6 6.10 -9.03 0.12
CA ALA A 6 5.93 -8.29 1.37
C ALA A 6 6.88 -7.08 1.48
N HIS A 7 8.15 -7.28 1.12
CA HIS A 7 9.15 -6.21 1.11
C HIS A 7 8.89 -5.20 -0.02
N GLN A 8 8.44 -5.65 -1.20
CA GLN A 8 8.06 -4.73 -2.27
C GLN A 8 6.88 -3.83 -1.86
N VAL A 9 5.87 -4.39 -1.19
CA VAL A 9 4.73 -3.61 -0.68
C VAL A 9 5.17 -2.65 0.41
N ALA A 10 6.01 -3.09 1.35
CA ALA A 10 6.53 -2.24 2.42
C ALA A 10 7.34 -1.06 1.89
N ASP A 11 8.25 -1.30 0.95
CA ASP A 11 9.05 -0.27 0.28
C ASP A 11 8.17 0.80 -0.36
N LYS A 12 7.17 0.35 -1.13
CA LYS A 12 6.21 1.22 -1.82
C LYS A 12 5.37 2.03 -0.85
N LEU A 13 4.78 1.37 0.15
CA LEU A 13 3.94 2.03 1.15
C LEU A 13 4.74 3.11 1.89
N CYS A 14 5.97 2.80 2.32
CA CYS A 14 6.82 3.77 2.99
C CYS A 14 7.21 4.93 2.05
N ALA A 15 7.57 4.66 0.79
CA ALA A 15 7.91 5.69 -0.19
C ALA A 15 6.73 6.64 -0.51
N MET A 16 5.48 6.18 -0.39
CA MET A 16 4.30 7.03 -0.59
C MET A 16 4.12 8.07 0.52
N TYR A 17 4.54 7.78 1.75
CA TYR A 17 4.34 8.64 2.92
C TYR A 17 5.62 9.35 3.39
N GLU A 18 6.73 9.11 2.71
CA GLU A 18 7.96 9.87 2.93
C GLU A 18 7.76 11.35 2.58
N THR A 19 8.39 12.23 3.35
CA THR A 19 8.40 13.67 3.09
C THR A 19 9.81 14.15 2.82
N HIS A 20 9.96 15.16 1.98
CA HIS A 20 11.27 15.57 1.47
C HIS A 20 11.60 17.02 1.81
N GLY A 21 12.88 17.26 2.11
CA GLY A 21 13.41 18.59 2.42
C GLY A 21 12.93 19.17 3.76
N THR A 22 13.40 20.36 4.08
CA THR A 22 13.05 21.06 5.34
C THR A 22 11.57 21.45 5.40
N ALA A 23 10.94 21.66 4.24
CA ALA A 23 9.51 21.97 4.12
C ALA A 23 8.59 20.74 4.24
N ARG A 24 9.13 19.52 4.44
CA ARG A 24 8.38 18.26 4.51
C ARG A 24 7.38 18.09 3.36
N LEU A 25 7.86 18.32 2.14
CA LEU A 25 7.02 18.20 0.95
C LEU A 25 6.52 16.76 0.80
N PRO A 26 5.22 16.55 0.52
CA PRO A 26 4.69 15.23 0.23
C PRO A 26 5.39 14.51 -0.92
N SER A 27 5.51 13.19 -0.80
CA SER A 27 5.93 12.32 -1.88
C SER A 27 5.04 12.46 -3.13
N SER A 28 5.66 12.39 -4.31
CA SER A 28 4.97 12.33 -5.61
C SER A 28 4.97 10.91 -6.20
N ARG A 29 5.14 9.88 -5.36
CA ARG A 29 5.23 8.47 -5.74
C ARG A 29 3.86 7.86 -6.10
N PHE A 30 3.11 8.51 -6.99
CA PHE A 30 1.78 8.02 -7.42
C PHE A 30 1.84 6.63 -8.03
N ARG A 31 2.96 6.33 -8.70
CA ARG A 31 3.24 5.02 -9.30
C ARG A 31 3.22 3.90 -8.27
N ASP A 32 3.73 4.16 -7.08
CA ASP A 32 3.85 3.14 -6.04
C ASP A 32 2.48 2.68 -5.56
N LEU A 33 1.46 3.58 -5.50
CA LEU A 33 0.09 3.16 -5.25
C LEU A 33 -0.48 2.28 -6.38
N VAL A 34 -0.17 2.59 -7.64
CA VAL A 34 -0.61 1.74 -8.78
C VAL A 34 0.00 0.35 -8.66
N ASP A 35 1.29 0.26 -8.36
CA ASP A 35 1.98 -1.02 -8.20
C ASP A 35 1.44 -1.80 -7.00
N VAL A 36 1.18 -1.13 -5.87
CA VAL A 36 0.54 -1.78 -4.70
C VAL A 36 -0.84 -2.31 -5.08
N MET A 37 -1.68 -1.54 -5.77
CA MET A 37 -2.99 -2.03 -6.25
C MET A 37 -2.85 -3.26 -7.14
N ILE A 38 -1.89 -3.26 -8.10
CA ILE A 38 -1.63 -4.43 -8.95
C ILE A 38 -1.29 -5.66 -8.10
N ILE A 39 -0.48 -5.50 -7.05
CA ILE A 39 -0.08 -6.60 -6.16
C ILE A 39 -1.29 -7.09 -5.35
N ILE A 40 -1.98 -6.19 -4.64
CA ILE A 40 -3.00 -6.57 -3.66
C ILE A 40 -4.37 -6.88 -4.28
N SER A 41 -4.61 -6.53 -5.56
CA SER A 41 -5.84 -6.86 -6.29
C SER A 41 -5.69 -8.09 -7.19
N ARG A 42 -4.51 -8.70 -7.28
CA ARG A 42 -4.27 -9.82 -8.18
C ARG A 42 -5.00 -11.08 -7.68
N ARG A 43 -5.93 -11.59 -8.47
CA ARG A 43 -6.58 -12.88 -8.20
C ARG A 43 -5.60 -14.05 -8.39
N GLY A 44 -5.59 -15.00 -7.45
CA GLY A 44 -5.01 -16.32 -7.60
C GLY A 44 -3.47 -16.41 -7.63
N GLY A 45 -2.71 -15.49 -7.03
CA GLY A 45 -1.25 -15.62 -7.15
C GLY A 45 -0.33 -14.70 -6.33
N ALA A 46 -0.80 -14.05 -5.28
CA ALA A 46 0.09 -13.36 -4.33
C ALA A 46 -0.38 -13.66 -2.91
N GLU A 47 0.19 -14.70 -2.29
CA GLU A 47 -0.01 -14.97 -0.88
C GLU A 47 0.80 -13.97 -0.07
N LEU A 48 0.12 -12.93 0.42
CA LEU A 48 0.67 -12.01 1.39
C LEU A 48 0.25 -12.50 2.77
N ALA A 49 1.19 -13.04 3.53
CA ALA A 49 0.99 -13.39 4.93
C ALA A 49 1.12 -12.14 5.81
N ALA A 50 0.21 -11.97 6.77
CA ALA A 50 0.13 -10.80 7.62
C ALA A 50 1.44 -10.55 8.38
N ASP A 51 2.04 -11.59 8.96
CA ASP A 51 3.30 -11.49 9.72
C ASP A 51 4.45 -11.00 8.84
N SER A 52 4.55 -11.53 7.62
CA SER A 52 5.57 -11.15 6.65
C SER A 52 5.43 -9.69 6.23
N VAL A 53 4.21 -9.23 5.91
CA VAL A 53 3.97 -7.84 5.52
C VAL A 53 4.18 -6.89 6.70
N THR A 54 3.70 -7.25 7.89
CA THR A 54 3.87 -6.44 9.11
C THR A 54 5.35 -6.27 9.46
N SER A 55 6.11 -7.37 9.49
CA SER A 55 7.55 -7.33 9.74
C SER A 55 8.29 -6.48 8.71
N ALA A 56 7.96 -6.62 7.43
CA ALA A 56 8.55 -5.83 6.36
C ALA A 56 8.24 -4.33 6.50
N VAL A 57 6.99 -3.96 6.81
CA VAL A 57 6.57 -2.55 7.01
C VAL A 57 7.24 -1.94 8.23
N VAL A 58 7.31 -2.66 9.35
CA VAL A 58 8.02 -2.19 10.57
C VAL A 58 9.50 -1.96 10.28
N THR A 59 10.15 -2.93 9.63
CA THR A 59 11.56 -2.83 9.26
C THR A 59 11.82 -1.64 8.35
N GLU A 60 10.96 -1.42 7.35
CA GLU A 60 11.13 -0.36 6.37
C GLU A 60 10.86 1.03 6.95
N GLN A 61 9.85 1.17 7.81
CA GLN A 61 9.61 2.40 8.57
C GLN A 61 10.82 2.75 9.45
N ALA A 62 11.37 1.78 10.18
CA ALA A 62 12.55 1.97 11.01
C ALA A 62 13.78 2.35 10.16
N ARG A 63 13.98 1.68 9.02
CA ARG A 63 15.10 1.97 8.10
C ARG A 63 15.05 3.38 7.54
N ARG A 64 13.85 3.91 7.26
CA ARG A 64 13.67 5.27 6.72
C ARG A 64 13.48 6.34 7.79
N GLY A 65 13.23 5.96 9.04
CA GLY A 65 12.89 6.89 10.12
C GLY A 65 11.55 7.61 9.88
N ILE A 66 10.56 6.91 9.33
CA ILE A 66 9.22 7.46 9.06
C ILE A 66 8.13 6.69 9.81
N THR A 67 6.97 7.33 9.96
CA THR A 67 5.75 6.68 10.45
C THR A 67 4.62 6.94 9.46
N ILE A 68 3.97 5.87 9.00
CA ILE A 68 2.82 5.95 8.10
C ILE A 68 1.56 6.27 8.93
N PRO A 69 0.74 7.27 8.55
CA PRO A 69 -0.51 7.54 9.23
C PRO A 69 -1.49 6.34 9.13
N PRO A 70 -2.10 5.89 10.24
CA PRO A 70 -2.94 4.69 10.24
C PRO A 70 -4.25 4.84 9.44
N ASP A 71 -4.72 6.07 9.25
CA ASP A 71 -5.91 6.42 8.45
C ASP A 71 -5.61 6.53 6.94
N LEU A 72 -4.32 6.48 6.57
CA LEU A 72 -3.85 6.47 5.18
C LEU A 72 -4.52 7.59 4.33
N PRO A 73 -4.33 8.87 4.69
CA PRO A 73 -4.82 9.97 3.89
C PRO A 73 -4.06 10.02 2.55
N PRO A 74 -4.58 10.71 1.53
CA PRO A 74 -3.78 11.12 0.39
C PRO A 74 -2.52 11.84 0.87
N PRO A 75 -1.30 11.44 0.45
CA PRO A 75 -0.08 12.10 0.94
C PRO A 75 -0.01 13.59 0.59
N GLY A 76 -0.67 14.04 -0.47
CA GLY A 76 -0.78 15.47 -0.81
C GLY A 76 -1.88 15.79 -1.82
N THR A 77 -2.19 17.08 -1.99
CA THR A 77 -3.30 17.58 -2.82
C THR A 77 -3.21 17.19 -4.31
N GLN A 78 -2.00 17.00 -4.83
CA GLN A 78 -1.76 16.63 -6.22
C GLN A 78 -2.00 15.13 -6.51
N TRP A 79 -2.19 14.31 -5.48
CA TRP A 79 -2.31 12.85 -5.63
C TRP A 79 -3.50 12.42 -6.47
N ALA A 80 -4.65 13.09 -6.35
CA ALA A 80 -5.83 12.72 -7.11
C ALA A 80 -5.58 12.84 -8.63
N ILE A 81 -4.92 13.92 -9.06
CA ILE A 81 -4.61 14.15 -10.47
C ILE A 81 -3.51 13.18 -10.94
N GLY A 82 -2.42 13.09 -10.18
CA GLY A 82 -1.26 12.25 -10.52
C GLY A 82 -1.60 10.77 -10.61
N TYR A 83 -2.25 10.24 -9.57
CA TYR A 83 -2.66 8.84 -9.51
C TYR A 83 -3.63 8.47 -10.64
N ASN A 84 -4.72 9.23 -10.78
CA ASN A 84 -5.75 8.93 -11.78
C ASN A 84 -5.12 8.81 -13.18
N ARG A 85 -4.25 9.74 -13.57
CA ARG A 85 -3.58 9.74 -14.87
C ARG A 85 -2.81 8.43 -15.12
N MET A 86 -2.10 7.92 -14.12
CA MET A 86 -1.30 6.70 -14.25
C MET A 86 -2.15 5.42 -14.20
N ALA A 87 -3.13 5.41 -13.30
CA ALA A 87 -3.98 4.26 -13.02
C ALA A 87 -4.95 3.94 -14.18
N LEU A 88 -5.40 4.97 -14.90
CA LEU A 88 -6.36 4.85 -16.02
C LEU A 88 -5.99 3.80 -17.08
N ARG A 89 -4.69 3.58 -17.31
CA ARG A 89 -4.20 2.63 -18.34
C ARG A 89 -3.85 1.24 -17.80
N GLN A 90 -3.87 1.05 -16.49
CA GLN A 90 -3.24 -0.11 -15.83
C GLN A 90 -4.14 -0.81 -14.83
N LEU A 91 -5.15 -0.10 -14.32
CA LEU A 91 -6.07 -0.61 -13.33
C LEU A 91 -7.51 -0.59 -13.87
N PRO A 92 -8.36 -1.53 -13.42
CA PRO A 92 -9.78 -1.52 -13.76
C PRO A 92 -10.47 -0.24 -13.25
N ARG A 93 -11.66 0.06 -13.79
CA ARG A 93 -12.44 1.25 -13.39
C ARG A 93 -12.72 1.35 -11.88
N THR A 94 -12.74 0.22 -11.19
CA THR A 94 -12.93 0.14 -9.74
C THR A 94 -11.73 0.65 -8.94
N LEU A 95 -10.52 0.67 -9.53
CA LEU A 95 -9.27 1.07 -8.86
C LEU A 95 -8.50 2.15 -9.65
N ASN A 96 -9.06 2.71 -10.73
CA ASN A 96 -8.38 3.75 -11.50
C ASN A 96 -8.60 5.17 -10.97
N ARG A 97 -9.26 5.30 -9.81
CA ARG A 97 -9.47 6.54 -9.07
C ARG A 97 -8.85 6.46 -7.68
N LEU A 98 -8.33 7.59 -7.20
CA LEU A 98 -7.60 7.65 -5.93
C LEU A 98 -8.41 7.10 -4.75
N GLU A 99 -9.60 7.64 -4.48
CA GLU A 99 -10.37 7.24 -3.29
C GLU A 99 -10.75 5.74 -3.26
N PRO A 100 -11.29 5.14 -4.33
CA PRO A 100 -11.50 3.68 -4.35
C PRO A 100 -10.23 2.87 -4.08
N SER A 101 -9.09 3.35 -4.54
CA SER A 101 -7.79 2.68 -4.34
C SER A 101 -7.28 2.85 -2.91
N LEU A 102 -7.47 4.04 -2.32
CA LEU A 102 -7.17 4.27 -0.91
C LEU A 102 -8.10 3.47 0.00
N ASN A 103 -9.36 3.26 -0.36
CA ASN A 103 -10.26 2.38 0.40
C ASN A 103 -9.77 0.93 0.41
N MET A 104 -9.31 0.42 -0.74
CA MET A 104 -8.69 -0.90 -0.80
C MET A 104 -7.37 -0.95 -0.02
N LEU A 105 -6.54 0.09 -0.14
CA LEU A 105 -5.30 0.21 0.62
C LEU A 105 -5.56 0.23 2.12
N ARG A 106 -6.59 0.95 2.60
CA ARG A 106 -6.98 0.99 4.02
C ARG A 106 -7.41 -0.37 4.53
N ALA A 107 -8.19 -1.12 3.75
CA ALA A 107 -8.58 -2.49 4.12
C ALA A 107 -7.38 -3.44 4.22
N PHE A 108 -6.37 -3.24 3.37
CA PHE A 108 -5.13 -4.01 3.39
C PHE A 108 -4.14 -3.56 4.48
N ALA A 109 -3.68 -2.31 4.41
CA ALA A 109 -2.59 -1.77 5.21
C ALA A 109 -3.03 -1.24 6.58
N GLY A 110 -4.30 -0.84 6.76
CA GLY A 110 -4.79 -0.38 8.07
C GLY A 110 -4.54 -1.41 9.17
N PRO A 111 -5.01 -2.67 9.02
CA PRO A 111 -4.74 -3.74 9.98
C PRO A 111 -3.25 -4.04 10.17
N ILE A 112 -2.43 -3.89 9.13
CA ILE A 112 -0.98 -4.06 9.22
C ILE A 112 -0.34 -2.97 10.10
N LEU A 113 -0.74 -1.71 9.89
CA LEU A 113 -0.22 -0.57 10.64
C LEU A 113 -0.66 -0.57 12.11
N THR A 114 -1.84 -1.13 12.40
CA THR A 114 -2.35 -1.27 13.77
C THR A 114 -1.93 -2.58 14.44
N GLY A 115 -1.23 -3.48 13.73
CA GLY A 115 -0.81 -4.78 14.26
C GLY A 115 -1.96 -5.77 14.50
N THR A 116 -3.09 -5.60 13.80
CA THR A 116 -4.30 -6.44 13.94
C THR A 116 -4.55 -7.36 12.75
N ALA A 117 -3.73 -7.29 11.70
CA ALA A 117 -3.78 -8.21 10.58
C ALA A 117 -3.39 -9.63 11.02
N SER A 118 -4.09 -10.65 10.53
CA SER A 118 -3.80 -12.06 10.81
C SER A 118 -4.11 -12.94 9.61
N GLY A 119 -3.31 -13.99 9.40
CA GLY A 119 -3.50 -14.94 8.30
C GLY A 119 -3.04 -14.37 6.94
N THR A 120 -3.81 -14.59 5.88
CA THR A 120 -3.44 -14.25 4.50
C THR A 120 -4.40 -13.21 3.92
N TRP A 121 -3.88 -12.31 3.09
CA TRP A 121 -4.71 -11.36 2.35
C TRP A 121 -5.55 -12.06 1.29
N HIS A 122 -6.86 -11.80 1.26
CA HIS A 122 -7.76 -12.28 0.22
C HIS A 122 -8.24 -11.13 -0.69
N PRO A 123 -7.62 -10.95 -1.88
CA PRO A 123 -7.95 -9.87 -2.82
C PRO A 123 -9.41 -9.83 -3.29
N GLN A 124 -10.12 -10.97 -3.25
CA GLN A 124 -11.52 -11.02 -3.65
C GLN A 124 -12.47 -10.44 -2.59
N TYR A 125 -12.10 -10.56 -1.32
CA TYR A 125 -12.93 -10.16 -0.18
C TYR A 125 -12.42 -8.87 0.48
N HIS A 126 -11.30 -8.32 -0.01
CA HIS A 126 -10.63 -7.15 0.56
C HIS A 126 -10.43 -7.25 2.08
N ARG A 127 -10.02 -8.43 2.56
CA ARG A 127 -9.80 -8.68 3.99
C ARG A 127 -8.70 -9.71 4.22
N TRP A 128 -8.13 -9.64 5.40
CA TRP A 128 -7.27 -10.69 5.97
C TRP A 128 -8.15 -11.83 6.51
N GLN A 129 -7.72 -13.08 6.32
CA GLN A 129 -8.40 -14.24 6.91
C GLN A 129 -7.35 -15.24 7.42
N THR A 130 -7.62 -15.78 8.61
CA THR A 130 -6.95 -16.99 9.08
C THR A 130 -7.50 -18.20 8.32
N ALA A 131 -6.66 -19.21 8.11
CA ALA A 131 -7.18 -20.52 7.74
C ALA A 131 -8.04 -21.03 8.90
N ASP A 132 -9.25 -21.50 8.59
CA ASP A 132 -10.11 -22.19 9.54
C ASP A 132 -9.50 -23.55 9.95
#